data_AF-A0A1K1LTI1-F1
#
_entry.id   AF-A0A1K1LTI1-F1
#
_cell.length_a   1.000
_cell.length_b   1.000
_cell.length_c   1.000
_cell.angle_alpha   90.00
_cell.angle_beta   90.00
_cell.angle_gamma   90.00
#
_symmetry.space_group_name_H-M   'P 1'
#
loop_
_entity.id
_entity.type
_entity.pdbx_description
1 polymer ?
#
loop_
_entity_poly.entity_id
_entity_poly.type
_entity_poly.pdbx_seq_one_letter_code
_entity_poly.pdbx_strand_id
1 'polypeptide(L)'
;MSILTEMPPQIFSTDNEVFEFRTIHGIITWAVPNKPSTGLWTSTAFTDSLFLSAWQEWCANNDYHCGSHHFALIPKTKLKVFESSGLSDLHIIEPEHPLIPPAIDFARYVQEGYDGFHVSDRILNMPADDDIHPFHGWDCESTVWFNYNWITHVEKLS
;
A
#
# COMPACT_ATOMS: atom_id res chain seq x y z
N MET A 1 -0.43 14.45 -9.58
CA MET A 1 -0.79 13.02 -9.60
C MET A 1 0.05 12.27 -10.63
N SER A 2 0.68 11.16 -10.25
CA SER A 2 1.31 10.20 -11.18
C SER A 2 0.50 8.91 -11.27
N ILE A 3 0.50 8.30 -12.45
CA ILE A 3 0.01 6.93 -12.65
C ILE A 3 1.23 6.08 -12.97
N LEU A 4 1.52 5.12 -12.10
CA LEU A 4 2.60 4.17 -12.33
C LEU A 4 2.08 3.06 -13.24
N THR A 5 2.78 2.87 -14.35
CA THR A 5 2.45 1.85 -15.37
C THR A 5 3.35 0.61 -15.28
N GLU A 6 4.39 0.70 -14.47
CA GLU A 6 5.32 -0.36 -14.14
C GLU A 6 5.66 -0.23 -12.66
N MET A 7 5.85 -1.37 -12.00
CA MET A 7 6.26 -1.45 -10.60
C MET A 7 7.40 -2.48 -10.51
N PRO A 8 8.41 -2.26 -9.65
CA PRO A 8 9.38 -3.30 -9.35
C PRO A 8 8.70 -4.51 -8.66
N PRO A 9 9.42 -5.64 -8.49
CA PRO A 9 8.93 -6.75 -7.69
C PRO A 9 8.39 -6.27 -6.34
N GLN A 10 7.26 -6.84 -5.94
CA GLN A 10 6.56 -6.46 -4.71
C GLN A 10 6.71 -7.57 -3.69
N ILE A 11 7.18 -7.24 -2.50
CA ILE A 11 7.38 -8.20 -1.40
C ILE A 11 6.11 -8.32 -0.58
N PHE A 12 5.67 -9.55 -0.39
CA PHE A 12 4.61 -9.93 0.53
C PHE A 12 5.18 -10.86 1.60
N SER A 13 4.93 -10.52 2.86
CA SER A 13 5.37 -11.31 4.01
C SER A 13 4.16 -11.89 4.74
N THR A 14 4.27 -13.15 5.17
CA THR A 14 3.17 -13.88 5.82
C THR A 14 3.71 -15.02 6.67
N ASP A 15 2.91 -15.53 7.60
CA ASP A 15 3.21 -16.78 8.31
C ASP A 15 2.76 -18.04 7.57
N ASN A 16 2.04 -17.88 6.46
CA ASN A 16 1.66 -19.02 5.63
C ASN A 16 2.84 -19.47 4.78
N GLU A 17 3.12 -20.77 4.78
CA GLU A 17 4.20 -21.35 3.97
C GLU A 17 3.98 -21.20 2.46
N VAL A 18 2.72 -21.00 2.06
CA VAL A 18 2.28 -20.84 0.67
C VAL A 18 1.56 -19.52 0.48
N PHE A 19 1.71 -18.93 -0.72
CA PHE A 19 0.94 -17.76 -1.11
C PHE A 19 -0.49 -18.17 -1.47
N GLU A 20 -1.46 -17.52 -0.81
CA GLU A 20 -2.89 -17.78 -1.04
C GLU A 20 -3.56 -16.58 -1.70
N PHE A 21 -4.26 -16.83 -2.79
CA PHE A 21 -5.17 -15.86 -3.39
C PHE A 21 -6.47 -15.81 -2.57
N ARG A 22 -6.58 -14.80 -1.72
CA ARG A 22 -7.78 -14.57 -0.90
C ARG A 22 -8.77 -13.71 -1.64
N THR A 23 -10.05 -13.76 -1.29
CA THR A 23 -11.02 -12.86 -1.91
C THR A 23 -10.86 -11.45 -1.35
N ILE A 24 -10.61 -10.47 -2.21
CA ILE A 24 -10.62 -9.05 -1.85
C ILE A 24 -12.06 -8.55 -2.02
N HIS A 25 -12.75 -8.33 -0.89
CA HIS A 25 -14.11 -7.80 -0.87
C HIS A 25 -14.07 -6.29 -0.61
N GLY A 26 -14.87 -5.52 -1.38
CA GLY A 26 -15.25 -4.14 -1.13
C GLY A 26 -14.25 -3.32 -0.30
N ILE A 27 -13.40 -2.56 -0.97
CA ILE A 27 -12.42 -1.72 -0.29
C ILE A 27 -13.11 -0.46 0.22
N ILE A 28 -13.32 -0.41 1.53
CA ILE A 28 -13.74 0.80 2.25
C ILE A 28 -12.62 1.30 3.14
N THR A 29 -12.61 2.59 3.44
CA THR A 29 -11.61 3.24 4.30
C THR A 29 -12.05 3.28 5.74
N TRP A 30 -11.14 3.01 6.67
CA TRP A 30 -11.32 3.33 8.09
C TRP A 30 -10.79 4.73 8.34
N ALA A 31 -11.60 5.67 8.86
CA ALA A 31 -11.19 7.07 9.03
C ALA A 31 -9.89 7.21 9.86
N VAL A 32 -9.74 6.38 10.89
CA VAL A 32 -8.49 6.23 11.65
C VAL A 32 -8.24 4.73 11.79
N PRO A 33 -7.14 4.17 11.25
CA PRO A 33 -5.89 4.82 10.81
C PRO A 33 -5.81 5.13 9.30
N ASN A 34 -6.85 5.71 8.68
CA ASN A 34 -6.90 6.03 7.24
C ASN A 34 -6.31 4.97 6.29
N LYS A 35 -6.59 3.70 6.59
CA LYS A 35 -6.18 2.53 5.82
C LYS A 35 -7.40 1.85 5.20
N PRO A 36 -7.25 1.22 4.02
CA PRO A 36 -8.29 0.37 3.47
C PRO A 36 -8.52 -0.86 4.35
N SER A 37 -9.79 -1.25 4.47
CA SER A 37 -10.28 -2.40 5.23
C SER A 37 -9.83 -3.76 4.68
N THR A 38 -9.54 -3.81 3.38
CA THR A 38 -9.14 -5.01 2.64
C THR A 38 -8.12 -4.65 1.57
N GLY A 39 -7.64 -5.65 0.83
CA GLY A 39 -6.63 -5.52 -0.21
C GLY A 39 -5.43 -6.40 0.06
N LEU A 40 -4.57 -6.55 -0.94
CA LEU A 40 -3.27 -7.19 -0.77
C LEU A 40 -2.23 -6.09 -0.53
N TRP A 41 -1.57 -6.14 0.62
CA TRP A 41 -0.54 -5.18 0.98
C TRP A 41 0.84 -5.73 0.62
N THR A 42 1.64 -4.93 -0.06
CA THR A 42 3.04 -5.23 -0.38
C THR A 42 3.91 -4.01 -0.13
N SER A 43 5.22 -4.22 -0.10
CA SER A 43 6.22 -3.16 -0.19
C SER A 43 7.18 -3.47 -1.33
N THR A 44 7.71 -2.44 -1.96
CA THR A 44 8.59 -2.58 -3.11
C THR A 44 9.90 -3.26 -2.73
N ALA A 45 10.37 -4.19 -3.55
CA ALA A 45 11.63 -4.90 -3.30
C ALA A 45 12.82 -3.95 -3.37
N PHE A 46 13.70 -4.01 -2.37
CA PHE A 46 14.97 -3.33 -2.40
C PHE A 46 15.99 -4.07 -3.28
N THR A 47 16.84 -3.32 -3.97
CA THR A 47 17.94 -3.88 -4.77
C THR A 47 19.25 -3.98 -4.01
N ASP A 48 19.46 -3.08 -3.04
CA ASP A 48 20.75 -2.88 -2.37
C ASP A 48 20.56 -2.66 -0.85
N SER A 49 19.83 -3.56 -0.19
CA SER A 49 19.56 -3.51 1.26
C SER A 49 19.73 -4.89 1.90
N LEU A 50 19.97 -4.89 3.23
CA LEU A 50 19.93 -6.11 4.04
C LEU A 50 18.49 -6.63 4.23
N PHE A 51 17.49 -5.77 4.03
CA PHE A 51 16.08 -6.11 4.07
C PHE A 51 15.54 -6.28 2.65
N LEU A 52 14.52 -7.11 2.50
CA LEU A 52 13.84 -7.35 1.23
C LEU A 52 13.00 -6.14 0.79
N SER A 53 12.45 -5.38 1.73
CA SER A 53 11.54 -4.26 1.46
C SER A 53 11.42 -3.31 2.66
N ALA A 54 10.79 -2.15 2.47
CA ALA A 54 10.59 -1.15 3.52
C ALA A 54 9.75 -1.71 4.69
N TRP A 55 8.77 -2.58 4.41
CA TRP A 55 7.99 -3.25 5.46
C TRP A 55 8.85 -4.12 6.37
N GLN A 56 9.79 -4.87 5.80
CA GLN A 56 10.67 -5.74 6.58
C GLN A 56 11.67 -4.92 7.41
N GLU A 57 12.21 -3.85 6.84
CA GLU A 57 13.06 -2.90 7.55
C GLU A 57 12.32 -2.26 8.73
N TRP A 58 11.10 -1.76 8.50
CA TRP A 58 10.29 -1.17 9.54
C TRP A 58 9.99 -2.17 10.66
N CYS A 59 9.62 -3.40 10.30
CA CYS A 59 9.38 -4.46 11.27
C CYS A 59 10.59 -4.75 12.16
N ALA A 60 11.78 -4.89 11.56
CA ALA A 60 13.01 -5.14 12.30
C ALA A 60 13.37 -3.97 13.25
N ASN A 61 13.16 -2.73 12.81
CA ASN A 61 13.48 -1.54 13.59
C ASN A 61 12.48 -1.26 14.73
N ASN A 62 11.30 -1.90 14.70
CA ASN A 62 10.23 -1.68 15.67
C ASN A 62 9.87 -2.94 16.49
N ASP A 63 10.68 -4.00 16.41
CA ASP A 63 10.41 -5.31 17.04
C ASP A 63 9.02 -5.85 16.69
N TYR A 64 8.61 -5.67 15.43
CA TYR A 64 7.32 -6.10 14.91
C TYR A 64 7.48 -7.38 14.10
N HIS A 65 6.51 -8.30 14.25
CA HIS A 65 6.51 -9.55 13.51
C HIS A 65 6.22 -9.31 12.02
N CYS A 66 7.20 -9.55 11.15
CA CYS A 66 7.07 -9.35 9.71
C CYS A 66 6.39 -10.53 8.99
N GLY A 67 6.27 -11.70 9.64
CA GLY A 67 5.91 -12.96 8.99
C GLY A 67 7.13 -13.87 8.78
N SER A 68 6.89 -15.18 8.75
CA SER A 68 7.94 -16.23 8.68
C SER A 68 8.33 -16.62 7.25
N HIS A 69 7.56 -16.22 6.25
CA HIS A 69 7.75 -16.53 4.84
C HIS A 69 7.59 -15.29 3.98
N HIS A 70 8.35 -15.24 2.88
CA HIS A 70 8.40 -14.08 2.00
C HIS A 70 8.25 -14.47 0.53
N PHE A 71 7.46 -13.67 -0.19
CA PHE A 71 7.16 -13.89 -1.60
C PHE A 71 7.44 -12.62 -2.40
N ALA A 72 8.12 -12.77 -3.54
CA ALA A 72 8.18 -11.76 -4.58
C ALA A 72 7.02 -11.93 -5.56
N LEU A 73 6.18 -10.91 -5.64
CA LEU A 73 5.07 -10.81 -6.58
C LEU A 73 5.54 -9.95 -7.75
N ILE A 74 5.66 -10.54 -8.93
CA ILE A 74 6.17 -9.89 -10.12
C ILE A 74 5.01 -9.22 -10.86
N PRO A 75 4.97 -7.88 -10.96
CA PRO A 75 3.87 -7.19 -11.62
C PRO A 75 3.84 -7.40 -13.13
N LYS A 76 2.68 -7.19 -13.74
CA LYS A 76 2.50 -7.00 -15.18
C LYS A 76 3.01 -5.62 -15.58
N THR A 77 3.22 -5.43 -16.88
CA THR A 77 3.38 -4.10 -17.49
C THR A 77 2.02 -3.44 -17.73
N LYS A 78 2.00 -2.11 -17.91
CA LYS A 78 0.80 -1.30 -18.19
C LYS A 78 -0.21 -1.30 -17.05
N LEU A 79 0.30 -1.27 -15.82
CA LEU A 79 -0.51 -1.12 -14.63
C LEU A 79 -1.21 0.23 -14.61
N LYS A 80 -2.26 0.32 -13.80
CA LYS A 80 -2.83 1.59 -13.40
C LYS A 80 -2.73 1.71 -11.88
N VAL A 81 -1.56 2.06 -11.37
CA VAL A 81 -1.34 2.28 -9.93
C VAL A 81 -1.32 3.77 -9.65
N PHE A 82 -2.13 4.21 -8.70
CA PHE A 82 -2.13 5.60 -8.27
C PHE A 82 -0.91 5.85 -7.40
N GLU A 83 -0.17 6.91 -7.70
CA GLU A 83 0.81 7.49 -6.78
C GLU A 83 0.59 9.00 -6.70
N SER A 84 0.51 9.51 -5.48
CA SER A 84 0.36 10.94 -5.26
C SER A 84 1.67 11.69 -5.50
N SER A 85 1.61 12.84 -6.18
CA SER A 85 2.73 13.79 -6.23
C SER A 85 2.73 14.76 -5.05
N GLY A 86 1.61 14.92 -4.36
CA GLY A 86 1.45 15.71 -3.15
C GLY A 86 0.06 15.53 -2.52
N LEU A 87 -0.12 15.91 -1.25
CA LEU A 87 -1.34 15.62 -0.48
C LEU A 87 -2.64 16.13 -1.14
N SER A 88 -2.57 17.21 -1.94
CA SER A 88 -3.72 17.76 -2.68
C SER A 88 -4.21 16.91 -3.86
N ASP A 89 -3.44 15.91 -4.30
CA ASP A 89 -3.87 14.96 -5.35
C ASP A 89 -4.88 13.92 -4.82
N LEU A 90 -5.02 13.80 -3.49
CA LEU A 90 -5.82 12.75 -2.88
C LEU A 90 -7.31 13.01 -3.03
N HIS A 91 -8.05 11.99 -3.49
CA HIS A 91 -9.48 11.92 -3.26
C HIS A 91 -9.74 11.64 -1.78
N ILE A 92 -10.39 12.60 -1.12
CA ILE A 92 -10.73 12.54 0.30
C ILE A 92 -12.24 12.57 0.50
N ILE A 93 -12.69 11.89 1.56
CA ILE A 93 -14.04 11.91 2.10
C ILE A 93 -14.00 12.83 3.32
N GLU A 94 -14.70 13.96 3.21
CA GLU A 94 -14.87 14.88 4.33
C GLU A 94 -15.87 14.29 5.35
N PRO A 95 -15.52 14.24 6.64
CA PRO A 95 -16.43 13.74 7.65
C PRO A 95 -17.51 14.77 7.98
N GLU A 96 -18.70 14.29 8.32
CA GLU A 96 -19.79 15.17 8.78
C GLU A 96 -19.46 15.86 10.12
N HIS A 97 -18.59 15.25 10.94
CA HIS A 97 -18.20 15.76 12.25
C HIS A 97 -16.76 16.29 12.23
N PRO A 98 -16.52 17.56 12.62
CA PRO A 98 -15.21 18.23 12.52
C PRO A 98 -14.11 17.69 13.46
N LEU A 99 -14.39 16.64 14.23
CA LEU A 99 -13.41 16.00 15.13
C LEU A 99 -12.79 14.75 14.51
N ILE A 100 -13.35 14.28 13.39
CA ILE A 100 -12.83 13.14 12.64
C ILE A 100 -11.96 13.74 11.52
N PRO A 101 -10.75 13.22 11.27
CA PRO A 101 -9.95 13.66 10.14
C PRO A 101 -10.54 13.17 8.81
N PRO A 102 -10.27 13.84 7.68
CA PRO A 102 -10.63 13.35 6.35
C PRO A 102 -10.02 11.98 6.07
N ALA A 103 -10.79 11.13 5.37
CA ALA A 103 -10.36 9.79 4.98
C ALA A 103 -10.04 9.73 3.48
N ILE A 104 -9.05 8.95 3.05
CA ILE A 104 -8.76 8.72 1.63
C ILE A 104 -9.89 7.87 1.04
N ASP A 105 -10.45 8.26 -0.11
CA ASP A 105 -11.51 7.51 -0.78
C ASP A 105 -10.95 6.35 -1.62
N PHE A 106 -10.52 5.27 -0.96
CA PHE A 106 -10.00 4.08 -1.67
C PHE A 106 -11.05 3.44 -2.60
N ALA A 107 -12.33 3.50 -2.23
CA ALA A 107 -13.43 2.97 -3.03
C ALA A 107 -13.51 3.67 -4.40
N ARG A 108 -13.29 4.98 -4.44
CA ARG A 108 -13.23 5.74 -5.70
C ARG A 108 -12.11 5.28 -6.61
N TYR A 109 -10.91 5.05 -6.12
CA TYR A 109 -9.81 4.53 -6.96
C TYR A 109 -10.13 3.14 -7.54
N VAL A 110 -10.80 2.28 -6.77
CA VAL A 110 -11.31 1.00 -7.29
C VAL A 110 -12.34 1.21 -8.41
N GLN A 111 -13.30 2.13 -8.22
CA GLN A 111 -14.32 2.46 -9.24
C GLN A 111 -13.72 3.06 -10.52
N GLU A 112 -12.66 3.85 -10.38
CA GLU A 112 -11.91 4.41 -11.51
C GLU A 112 -11.01 3.37 -12.21
N GLY A 113 -10.98 2.12 -11.72
CA GLY A 113 -10.30 0.99 -12.36
C GLY A 113 -8.79 0.97 -12.12
N TYR A 114 -8.31 1.53 -11.02
CA TYR A 114 -6.92 1.36 -10.60
C TYR A 114 -6.66 -0.09 -10.15
N ASP A 115 -5.44 -0.58 -10.37
CA ASP A 115 -4.97 -1.87 -9.89
C ASP A 115 -4.52 -1.79 -8.43
N GLY A 116 -4.01 -0.64 -8.01
CA GLY A 116 -3.54 -0.41 -6.65
C GLY A 116 -3.27 1.07 -6.37
N PHE A 117 -2.91 1.32 -5.12
CA PHE A 117 -2.58 2.63 -4.57
C PHE A 117 -1.23 2.52 -3.85
N HIS A 118 -0.23 3.21 -4.37
CA HIS A 118 1.13 3.21 -3.87
C HIS A 118 1.40 4.49 -3.08
N VAL A 119 2.07 4.32 -1.94
CA VAL A 119 2.54 5.41 -1.09
C VAL A 119 4.03 5.27 -0.94
N SER A 120 4.78 6.23 -1.48
CA SER A 120 6.22 6.32 -1.32
C SER A 120 6.61 7.05 -0.03
N ASP A 121 7.81 6.77 0.48
CA ASP A 121 8.36 7.45 1.68
C ASP A 121 8.36 8.97 1.53
N ARG A 122 8.53 9.48 0.31
CA ARG A 122 8.44 10.93 0.04
C ARG A 122 7.11 11.50 0.51
N ILE A 123 6.00 10.83 0.21
CA ILE A 123 4.66 11.30 0.58
C ILE A 123 4.42 11.12 2.09
N LEU A 124 4.93 10.04 2.70
CA LEU A 124 4.82 9.83 4.15
C LEU A 124 5.56 10.89 4.97
N ASN A 125 6.65 11.44 4.44
CA ASN A 125 7.48 12.45 5.11
C ASN A 125 7.14 13.88 4.69
N MET A 126 6.09 14.09 3.89
CA MET A 126 5.65 15.45 3.55
C MET A 126 4.99 16.12 4.76
N PRO A 127 5.21 17.43 4.96
CA PRO A 127 4.46 18.17 5.97
C PRO A 127 2.98 18.19 5.58
N ALA A 128 2.09 17.94 6.54
CA ALA A 128 0.67 18.22 6.41
C ALA A 128 0.39 19.66 6.86
N ASP A 129 -0.55 20.33 6.19
CA ASP A 129 -0.96 21.69 6.53
C ASP A 129 -1.74 21.72 7.87
N ASP A 130 -2.43 20.62 8.18
CA ASP A 130 -3.18 20.40 9.42
C ASP A 130 -2.46 19.36 10.31
N ASP A 131 -2.67 19.42 11.63
CA ASP A 131 -1.99 18.58 12.65
C ASP A 131 -2.09 17.05 12.41
N ILE A 132 -2.99 16.58 11.53
CA ILE A 132 -3.19 15.16 11.21
C ILE A 132 -2.83 14.88 9.76
N HIS A 133 -1.73 14.15 9.55
CA HIS A 133 -1.30 13.71 8.24
C HIS A 133 -2.30 12.70 7.62
N PRO A 134 -2.69 12.82 6.34
CA PRO A 134 -3.66 11.91 5.70
C PRO A 134 -3.22 10.44 5.73
N PHE A 135 -1.93 10.18 5.70
CA PHE A 135 -1.37 8.82 5.80
C PHE A 135 -1.08 8.40 7.24
N HIS A 136 -1.79 8.96 8.23
CA HIS A 136 -1.64 8.54 9.62
C HIS A 136 -1.80 7.02 9.76
N GLY A 137 -0.82 6.35 10.36
CA GLY A 137 -0.80 4.91 10.52
C GLY A 137 -0.23 4.16 9.33
N TRP A 138 0.15 4.81 8.22
CA TRP A 138 1.03 4.22 7.21
C TRP A 138 2.49 4.39 7.67
N ASP A 139 3.11 3.28 8.05
CA ASP A 139 4.38 3.32 8.78
C ASP A 139 5.64 3.34 7.89
N CYS A 140 5.49 2.90 6.63
CA CYS A 140 6.55 2.81 5.64
C CYS A 140 5.96 2.80 4.22
N GLU A 141 6.82 2.92 3.20
CA GLU A 141 6.43 2.66 1.81
C GLU A 141 5.62 1.37 1.71
N SER A 142 4.49 1.47 0.99
CA SER A 142 3.64 0.33 0.75
C SER A 142 2.70 0.57 -0.43
N THR A 143 2.27 -0.54 -1.02
CA THR A 143 1.23 -0.57 -2.05
C THR A 143 0.09 -1.44 -1.56
N VAL A 144 -1.13 -0.92 -1.62
CA VAL A 144 -2.34 -1.72 -1.49
C VAL A 144 -2.88 -2.04 -2.87
N TRP A 145 -3.04 -3.32 -3.17
CA TRP A 145 -3.57 -3.81 -4.42
C TRP A 145 -5.04 -4.19 -4.27
N PHE A 146 -5.82 -3.79 -5.27
CA PHE A 146 -7.28 -3.91 -5.24
C PHE A 146 -7.79 -5.19 -5.89
N ASN A 147 -6.93 -5.90 -6.60
CA ASN A 147 -7.20 -7.18 -7.24
C ASN A 147 -5.87 -7.97 -7.36
N TYR A 148 -5.91 -9.17 -7.94
CA TYR A 148 -4.70 -10.00 -8.21
C TYR A 148 -4.33 -10.06 -9.69
N ASN A 149 -5.10 -9.43 -10.58
CA ASN A 149 -4.89 -9.47 -12.02
C ASN A 149 -3.61 -8.73 -12.44
N TRP A 150 -3.04 -7.90 -11.58
CA TRP A 150 -1.75 -7.24 -11.82
C TRP A 150 -0.56 -8.20 -11.71
N ILE A 151 -0.71 -9.38 -11.11
CA ILE A 151 0.39 -10.32 -10.87
C ILE A 151 0.65 -11.14 -12.14
N THR A 152 1.91 -11.19 -12.58
CA THR A 152 2.38 -12.11 -13.62
C THR A 152 2.88 -13.41 -13.02
N HIS A 153 3.65 -13.32 -11.94
CA HIS A 153 4.33 -14.45 -11.33
C HIS A 153 4.50 -14.26 -9.83
N VAL A 154 4.58 -15.36 -9.09
CA VAL A 154 4.86 -15.38 -7.65
C VAL A 154 6.04 -16.29 -7.40
N GLU A 155 7.07 -15.77 -6.73
CA GLU A 155 8.28 -16.49 -6.36
C GLU A 155 8.41 -16.53 -4.84
N LYS A 156 8.63 -17.72 -4.27
CA LYS A 156 8.93 -17.86 -2.83
C LYS A 156 10.42 -17.61 -2.62
N LEU A 157 10.75 -16.70 -1.72
CA LEU A 157 12.13 -16.32 -1.42
C LEU A 157 12.72 -17.12 -0.26
N SER A 158 11.89 -17.46 0.74
CA SER A 158 12.21 -18.29 1.91
C SER A 158 10.94 -18.64 2.68
#